data_AF-A0AA49K197-F1
#
_entry.id   AF-A0AA49K197-F1
#
_cell.length_a   1.000
_cell.length_b   1.000
_cell.length_c   1.000
_cell.angle_alpha   90.00
_cell.angle_beta   90.00
_cell.angle_gamma   90.00
#
_symmetry.space_group_name_H-M   'P 1'
#
loop_
_entity.id
_entity.type
_entity.pdbx_description
1 polymer ?
#
loop_
_entity_poly.entity_id
_entity_poly.type
_entity_poly.pdbx_seq_one_letter_code
_entity_poly.pdbx_strand_id
1 'polypeptide(L)'
;MRLGPFFPVFSLMLAGCASLTEPRAELPEVTRVRVSFTPQGGGDTISAYLDDPDGAGPMPVSAQVGNLVFRTGTTYVGSITLEHRLLPTAVDLTDIVEDRASEYRVYHAVAGGLTGAGFIVTPTDVDARNRPLGLSFTAAVHPTVGGESGTLIVTLCEYLTVSKSSTATECVGEAKVTARFAMSAID
;
A
#
# COMPACT_ATOMS: atom_id res chain seq x y z
N MET A 1 -21.00 28.60 65.97
CA MET A 1 -20.88 27.54 64.95
C MET A 1 -20.87 28.20 63.57
N ARG A 2 -19.72 28.22 62.88
CA ARG A 2 -19.61 28.70 61.49
C ARG A 2 -19.37 27.48 60.59
N LEU A 3 -20.35 27.18 59.74
CA LEU A 3 -20.28 26.16 58.69
C LEU A 3 -19.37 26.69 57.57
N GLY A 4 -18.25 26.02 57.29
CA GLY A 4 -17.43 26.27 56.11
C GLY A 4 -17.89 25.39 54.94
N PRO A 5 -17.91 25.89 53.69
CA PRO A 5 -18.40 25.11 52.56
C PRO A 5 -17.37 24.09 52.07
N PHE A 6 -17.88 22.87 51.87
CA PHE A 6 -17.19 21.71 51.30
C PHE A 6 -17.08 21.90 49.78
N PHE A 7 -15.86 21.99 49.23
CA PHE A 7 -15.61 22.04 47.79
C PHE A 7 -15.02 20.70 47.32
N PRO A 8 -15.78 19.84 46.63
CA PRO A 8 -15.22 18.69 45.94
C PRO A 8 -14.63 19.18 44.60
N VAL A 9 -13.30 19.09 44.45
CA VAL A 9 -12.65 19.27 43.15
C VAL A 9 -12.79 17.95 42.38
N PHE A 10 -13.68 17.99 41.40
CA PHE A 10 -13.97 16.94 40.43
C PHE A 10 -12.74 16.73 39.53
N SER A 11 -12.16 15.53 39.59
CA SER A 11 -11.01 15.13 38.77
C SER A 11 -11.48 14.98 37.32
N LEU A 12 -11.03 15.89 36.45
CA LEU A 12 -11.34 15.92 35.03
C LEU A 12 -10.54 14.83 34.31
N MET A 13 -11.23 13.76 33.89
CA MET A 13 -10.70 12.74 32.99
C MET A 13 -10.51 13.37 31.60
N LEU A 14 -9.28 13.48 31.11
CA LEU A 14 -9.02 13.84 29.71
C LEU A 14 -9.40 12.66 28.81
N ALA A 15 -10.62 12.72 28.29
CA ALA A 15 -11.00 11.98 27.10
C ALA A 15 -10.17 12.49 25.90
N GLY A 16 -9.53 11.57 25.19
CA GLY A 16 -8.80 11.87 23.96
C GLY A 16 -9.72 12.56 22.95
N CYS A 17 -9.39 13.81 22.63
CA CYS A 17 -10.09 14.61 21.64
C CYS A 17 -9.21 14.71 20.40
N ALA A 18 -9.32 13.75 19.49
CA ALA A 18 -8.97 13.98 18.08
C ALA A 18 -10.20 14.66 17.45
N SER A 19 -10.16 15.98 17.40
CA SER A 19 -11.21 16.84 16.85
C SER A 19 -11.44 16.53 15.36
N LEU A 20 -12.69 16.28 14.96
CA LEU A 20 -13.13 16.08 13.58
C LEU A 20 -13.25 17.42 12.81
N THR A 21 -12.35 18.38 13.04
CA THR A 21 -12.46 19.75 12.48
C THR A 21 -11.10 20.39 12.17
N GLU A 22 -10.11 19.60 11.74
CA GLU A 22 -8.95 20.12 11.02
C GLU A 22 -9.20 20.00 9.50
N PRO A 23 -8.74 20.95 8.66
CA PRO A 23 -8.61 20.69 7.23
C PRO A 23 -7.82 19.39 7.09
N ARG A 24 -8.38 18.42 6.39
CA ARG A 24 -7.75 17.12 6.27
C ARG A 24 -6.39 17.29 5.58
N ALA A 25 -5.32 16.94 6.28
CA ALA A 25 -3.98 17.00 5.71
C ALA A 25 -3.91 16.14 4.45
N GLU A 26 -3.28 16.67 3.40
CA GLU A 26 -2.97 15.90 2.19
C GLU A 26 -2.00 14.75 2.53
N LEU A 27 -2.05 13.67 1.75
CA LEU A 27 -1.04 12.61 1.85
C LEU A 27 0.32 13.19 1.40
N PRO A 28 1.39 13.09 2.21
CA PRO A 28 2.73 13.41 1.74
C PRO A 28 3.10 12.60 0.48
N GLU A 29 3.98 13.13 -0.36
CA GLU A 29 4.42 12.43 -1.56
C GLU A 29 5.02 11.06 -1.22
N VAL A 30 4.57 10.02 -1.91
CA VAL A 30 5.13 8.67 -1.76
C VAL A 30 6.45 8.61 -2.51
N THR A 31 7.55 8.57 -1.79
CA THR A 31 8.89 8.55 -2.38
C THR A 31 9.59 7.20 -2.25
N ARG A 32 8.93 6.21 -1.63
CA ARG A 32 9.32 4.81 -1.74
C ARG A 32 8.10 3.93 -1.81
N VAL A 33 8.17 2.97 -2.72
CA VAL A 33 7.22 1.85 -2.79
C VAL A 33 8.01 0.57 -2.60
N ARG A 34 7.61 -0.25 -1.62
CA ARG A 34 8.15 -1.59 -1.40
C ARG A 34 7.05 -2.62 -1.60
N VAL A 35 7.40 -3.72 -2.25
CA VAL A 35 6.58 -4.92 -2.37
C VAL A 35 7.28 -6.07 -1.65
N SER A 36 6.52 -6.87 -0.90
CA SER A 36 7.03 -8.07 -0.22
C SER A 36 6.11 -9.25 -0.50
N PHE A 37 6.67 -10.46 -0.59
CA PHE A 37 5.95 -11.68 -0.90
C PHE A 37 6.49 -12.84 -0.07
N THR A 38 5.61 -13.48 0.69
CA THR A 38 5.94 -14.65 1.52
C THR A 38 5.18 -15.87 0.99
N PRO A 39 5.85 -16.98 0.63
CA PRO A 39 5.15 -18.18 0.16
C PRO A 39 4.21 -18.74 1.25
N GLN A 40 2.97 -19.08 0.89
CA GLN A 40 2.00 -19.65 1.84
C GLN A 40 2.42 -21.02 2.38
N GLY A 41 3.21 -21.78 1.62
CA GLY A 41 3.80 -23.06 2.07
C GLY A 41 5.00 -22.92 3.00
N GLY A 42 5.38 -21.69 3.37
CA GLY A 42 6.60 -21.38 4.09
C GLY A 42 7.80 -21.12 3.16
N GLY A 43 8.85 -20.53 3.71
CA GLY A 43 10.04 -20.09 2.98
C GLY A 43 10.37 -18.62 3.24
N ASP A 44 11.43 -18.14 2.59
CA ASP A 44 11.90 -16.76 2.78
C ASP A 44 11.01 -15.76 2.03
N THR A 45 10.79 -14.61 2.66
CA THR A 45 10.14 -13.46 2.01
C THR A 45 11.07 -12.88 0.95
N ILE A 46 10.57 -12.73 -0.27
CA ILE A 46 11.23 -11.93 -1.31
C ILE A 46 10.63 -10.52 -1.30
N SER A 47 11.48 -9.51 -1.50
CA SER A 47 11.02 -8.12 -1.54
C SER A 47 11.84 -7.29 -2.51
N ALA A 48 11.22 -6.22 -2.99
CA ALA A 48 11.89 -5.21 -3.78
C ALA A 48 11.32 -3.83 -3.44
N TYR A 49 12.13 -2.78 -3.60
CA TYR A 49 11.67 -1.40 -3.48
C TYR A 49 12.27 -0.51 -4.57
N LEU A 50 11.58 0.60 -4.80
CA LEU A 50 11.98 1.71 -5.66
C LEU A 50 11.94 3.00 -4.84
N ASP A 51 12.94 3.85 -5.00
CA ASP A 51 13.01 5.18 -4.40
C ASP A 51 12.81 6.25 -5.46
N ASP A 52 12.00 7.26 -5.14
CA ASP A 52 11.95 8.52 -5.84
C ASP A 52 12.79 9.54 -5.04
N PRO A 53 13.92 10.02 -5.58
CA PRO A 53 14.83 10.88 -4.82
C PRO A 53 14.34 12.32 -4.65
N ASP A 54 13.35 12.77 -5.43
CA ASP A 54 12.84 14.15 -5.38
C ASP A 54 11.33 14.31 -5.59
N GLY A 55 10.57 13.21 -5.65
CA GLY A 55 9.12 13.21 -5.71
C GLY A 55 8.62 13.76 -7.05
N ALA A 56 7.91 14.90 -7.02
CA ALA A 56 7.48 15.57 -8.25
C ALA A 56 8.60 16.26 -9.05
N GLY A 57 9.86 16.14 -8.60
CA GLY A 57 11.03 16.73 -9.24
C GLY A 57 11.48 16.02 -10.53
N PRO A 58 12.57 16.50 -11.17
CA PRO A 58 13.02 15.98 -12.45
C PRO A 58 13.87 14.70 -12.36
N MET A 59 14.28 14.25 -11.16
CA MET A 59 15.13 13.07 -11.05
C MET A 59 14.32 11.79 -11.34
N PRO A 60 14.91 10.81 -12.02
CA PRO A 60 14.22 9.55 -12.27
C PRO A 60 14.13 8.72 -10.97
N VAL A 61 13.07 7.92 -10.89
CA VAL A 61 12.96 6.82 -9.91
C VAL A 61 14.20 5.94 -10.01
N SER A 62 14.70 5.50 -8.87
CA SER A 62 15.88 4.65 -8.74
C SER A 62 15.75 3.34 -9.50
N ALA A 63 16.90 2.68 -9.73
CA ALA A 63 16.87 1.26 -10.07
C ALA A 63 16.19 0.47 -8.93
N GLN A 64 15.53 -0.63 -9.31
CA GLN A 64 14.95 -1.56 -8.35
C GLN A 64 16.03 -2.12 -7.43
N VAL A 65 15.77 -2.09 -6.12
CA VAL A 65 16.59 -2.78 -5.13
C VAL A 65 15.85 -4.01 -4.65
N GLY A 66 16.49 -5.18 -4.73
CA GLY A 66 15.87 -6.47 -4.46
C GLY A 66 15.37 -7.15 -5.73
N ASN A 67 15.28 -8.49 -5.68
CA ASN A 67 14.90 -9.31 -6.82
C ASN A 67 13.57 -10.03 -6.53
N LEU A 68 12.64 -9.96 -7.49
CA LEU A 68 11.37 -10.67 -7.42
C LEU A 68 11.43 -11.89 -8.34
N VAL A 69 11.88 -13.01 -7.77
CA VAL A 69 11.97 -14.30 -8.46
C VAL A 69 10.98 -15.25 -7.81
N PHE A 70 9.93 -15.60 -8.53
CA PHE A 70 8.83 -16.42 -8.04
C PHE A 70 8.96 -17.88 -8.47
N ARG A 71 8.52 -18.80 -7.62
CA ARG A 71 8.36 -20.21 -7.99
C ARG A 71 7.00 -20.43 -8.62
N THR A 72 6.95 -21.17 -9.72
CA THR A 72 5.70 -21.58 -10.35
C THR A 72 4.89 -22.48 -9.42
N GLY A 73 3.57 -22.51 -9.60
CA GLY A 73 2.65 -23.28 -8.75
C GLY A 73 2.57 -22.82 -7.29
N THR A 74 3.15 -21.67 -6.95
CA THR A 74 3.20 -21.15 -5.57
C THR A 74 2.27 -19.96 -5.41
N THR A 75 1.55 -19.92 -4.29
CA THR A 75 0.79 -18.75 -3.84
C THR A 75 1.57 -18.02 -2.77
N TYR A 76 1.67 -16.70 -2.91
CA TYR A 76 2.34 -15.81 -1.99
C TYR A 76 1.33 -14.91 -1.28
N VAL A 77 1.56 -14.64 0.01
CA VAL A 77 0.97 -13.50 0.72
C VAL A 77 1.83 -12.29 0.42
N GLY A 78 1.24 -11.27 -0.18
CA GLY A 78 1.89 -10.05 -0.59
C GLY A 78 1.48 -8.84 0.25
N SER A 79 2.39 -7.88 0.39
CA SER A 79 2.12 -6.59 1.01
C SER A 79 2.83 -5.43 0.31
N ILE A 80 2.24 -4.24 0.42
CA ILE A 80 2.79 -2.96 -0.05
C ILE A 80 3.15 -2.09 1.16
N THR A 81 4.36 -1.53 1.15
CA THR A 81 4.76 -0.48 2.10
C THR A 81 5.03 0.81 1.33
N LEU A 82 4.52 1.92 1.85
CA LEU A 82 4.61 3.25 1.25
C LEU A 82 5.32 4.18 2.25
N GLU A 83 6.40 4.84 1.83
CA GLU A 83 7.14 5.76 2.72
C GLU A 83 7.36 7.11 2.04
N HIS A 84 7.41 8.18 2.84
CA HIS A 84 7.98 9.47 2.46
C HIS A 84 9.38 9.61 3.08
N ARG A 85 10.40 9.85 2.24
CA ARG A 85 11.82 9.78 2.62
C ARG A 85 12.62 11.06 2.33
N LEU A 86 11.95 12.16 2.01
CA LEU A 86 12.62 13.46 1.80
C LEU A 86 12.83 14.24 3.11
N LEU A 87 12.45 13.65 4.24
CA LEU A 87 12.68 14.17 5.58
C LEU A 87 13.83 13.41 6.27
N PRO A 88 14.47 14.00 7.30
CA PRO A 88 15.52 13.32 8.07
C PRO A 88 15.10 11.97 8.66
N THR A 89 13.82 11.83 9.00
CA THR A 89 13.20 10.58 9.42
C THR A 89 12.15 10.21 8.41
N ALA A 90 12.23 8.98 7.88
CA ALA A 90 11.20 8.46 6.98
C ALA A 90 9.85 8.39 7.70
N VAL A 91 8.79 8.80 7.00
CA VAL A 91 7.41 8.72 7.47
C VAL A 91 6.74 7.54 6.78
N ASP A 92 6.17 6.64 7.57
CA ASP A 92 5.33 5.56 7.06
C ASP A 92 3.98 6.14 6.61
N LEU A 93 3.63 5.92 5.35
CA LEU A 93 2.38 6.33 4.76
C LEU A 93 1.38 5.18 4.67
N THR A 94 1.79 3.93 4.91
CA THR A 94 0.91 2.77 4.90
C THR A 94 -0.20 2.92 5.93
N ASP A 95 0.14 3.26 7.18
CA ASP A 95 -0.85 3.46 8.25
C ASP A 95 -1.87 4.55 7.89
N ILE A 96 -1.40 5.64 7.28
CA ILE A 96 -2.27 6.74 6.85
C ILE A 96 -3.23 6.26 5.75
N VAL A 97 -2.75 5.45 4.80
CA VAL A 97 -3.58 4.87 3.73
C VAL A 97 -4.59 3.86 4.29
N GLU A 98 -4.22 3.09 5.31
CA GLU A 98 -5.11 2.16 6.02
C GLU A 98 -6.21 2.89 6.79
N ASP A 99 -5.85 3.89 7.61
CA ASP A 99 -6.81 4.72 8.36
C ASP A 99 -7.77 5.46 7.42
N ARG A 100 -7.30 5.77 6.22
CA ARG A 100 -8.04 6.50 5.18
C ARG A 100 -8.46 5.59 4.02
N ALA A 101 -8.64 4.28 4.28
CA ALA A 101 -8.94 3.27 3.26
C ALA A 101 -10.18 3.58 2.39
N SER A 102 -11.08 4.44 2.86
CA SER A 102 -12.26 4.84 2.10
C SER A 102 -11.96 5.76 0.92
N GLU A 103 -10.81 6.46 0.91
CA GLU A 103 -10.38 7.27 -0.26
C GLU A 103 -9.11 6.80 -0.93
N TYR A 104 -8.44 5.75 -0.45
CA TYR A 104 -7.30 5.18 -1.17
C TYR A 104 -7.58 3.78 -1.68
N ARG A 105 -6.93 3.42 -2.79
CA ARG A 105 -6.84 2.05 -3.27
C ARG A 105 -5.53 1.83 -4.00
N VAL A 106 -4.89 0.71 -3.74
CA VAL A 106 -3.74 0.21 -4.47
C VAL A 106 -4.22 -0.76 -5.54
N TYR A 107 -3.79 -0.46 -6.76
CA TYR A 107 -4.04 -1.27 -7.96
C TYR A 107 -2.79 -2.04 -8.33
N HIS A 108 -3.01 -3.26 -8.82
CA HIS A 108 -1.96 -4.17 -9.27
C HIS A 108 -2.27 -4.57 -10.70
N ALA A 109 -1.30 -4.37 -11.60
CA ALA A 109 -1.36 -4.88 -12.95
C ALA A 109 -0.07 -5.64 -13.25
N VAL A 110 -0.17 -6.63 -14.14
CA VAL A 110 0.98 -7.42 -14.59
C VAL A 110 1.13 -7.21 -16.09
N ALA A 111 2.36 -7.00 -16.55
CA ALA A 111 2.74 -6.88 -17.95
C ALA A 111 3.84 -7.90 -18.32
N GLY A 112 4.04 -8.14 -19.63
CA GLY A 112 5.05 -9.08 -20.15
C GLY A 112 4.58 -10.54 -20.20
N GLY A 113 5.53 -11.48 -20.10
CA GLY A 113 5.30 -12.92 -20.21
C GLY A 113 4.50 -13.53 -19.04
N LEU A 114 4.31 -12.76 -17.96
CA LEU A 114 3.55 -13.16 -16.78
C LEU A 114 2.08 -12.67 -16.79
N THR A 115 1.64 -12.06 -17.89
CA THR A 115 0.25 -11.54 -18.05
C THR A 115 -0.81 -12.64 -18.05
N GLY A 116 -2.08 -12.25 -17.91
CA GLY A 116 -3.23 -13.15 -17.99
C GLY A 116 -3.32 -14.09 -16.79
N ALA A 117 -3.44 -15.39 -17.04
CA ALA A 117 -3.53 -16.40 -15.98
C ALA A 117 -2.15 -16.78 -15.38
N GLY A 118 -1.06 -16.19 -15.85
CA GLY A 118 0.31 -16.51 -15.42
C GLY A 118 0.66 -16.04 -14.02
N PHE A 119 0.25 -14.82 -13.66
CA PHE A 119 0.46 -14.23 -12.34
C PHE A 119 -0.78 -13.44 -11.93
N ILE A 120 -1.51 -13.95 -10.93
CA ILE A 120 -2.82 -13.41 -10.52
C ILE A 120 -2.69 -12.75 -9.16
N VAL A 121 -2.93 -11.44 -9.10
CA VAL A 121 -2.96 -10.67 -7.84
C VAL A 121 -4.40 -10.46 -7.39
N THR A 122 -4.69 -10.81 -6.14
CA THR A 122 -6.02 -10.66 -5.53
C THR A 122 -5.90 -9.89 -4.20
N PRO A 123 -6.41 -8.66 -4.09
CA PRO A 123 -6.48 -7.92 -2.84
C PRO A 123 -7.24 -8.71 -1.76
N THR A 124 -6.76 -8.66 -0.52
CA THR A 124 -7.37 -9.37 0.62
C THR A 124 -7.88 -8.43 1.71
N ASP A 125 -7.53 -7.15 1.64
CA ASP A 125 -7.96 -6.08 2.53
C ASP A 125 -9.04 -5.21 1.89
N VAL A 126 -9.92 -4.67 2.73
CA VAL A 126 -11.06 -3.84 2.32
C VAL A 126 -11.25 -2.67 3.26
N ASP A 127 -11.90 -1.62 2.78
CA ASP A 127 -12.39 -0.54 3.63
C ASP A 127 -13.68 -0.94 4.38
N ALA A 128 -14.17 -0.04 5.25
CA ALA A 128 -15.40 -0.25 6.01
C ALA A 128 -16.68 -0.44 5.17
N ARG A 129 -16.61 -0.27 3.85
CA ARG A 129 -17.71 -0.51 2.89
C ARG A 129 -17.45 -1.73 2.02
N ASN A 130 -16.53 -2.62 2.41
CA ASN A 130 -16.13 -3.82 1.68
C ASN A 130 -15.57 -3.53 0.27
N ARG A 131 -14.94 -2.37 0.05
CA ARG A 131 -14.26 -2.06 -1.21
C ARG A 131 -12.77 -2.37 -1.07
N PRO A 132 -12.13 -3.03 -2.06
CA PRO A 132 -10.73 -3.42 -1.95
C PRO A 132 -9.80 -2.25 -1.62
N LEU A 133 -8.84 -2.47 -0.73
CA LEU A 133 -7.79 -1.50 -0.43
C LEU A 133 -6.51 -1.81 -1.21
N GLY A 134 -6.04 -3.06 -1.21
CA GLY A 134 -4.89 -3.53 -1.99
C GLY A 134 -3.53 -3.34 -1.32
N LEU A 135 -3.43 -2.95 -0.06
CA LEU A 135 -2.14 -2.97 0.65
C LEU A 135 -1.72 -4.39 0.99
N SER A 136 -2.69 -5.28 1.22
CA SER A 136 -2.50 -6.72 1.38
C SER A 136 -3.17 -7.50 0.25
N PHE A 137 -2.52 -8.55 -0.24
CA PHE A 137 -3.03 -9.35 -1.35
C PHE A 137 -2.46 -10.77 -1.36
N THR A 138 -3.02 -11.65 -2.18
CA THR A 138 -2.37 -12.89 -2.59
C THR A 138 -1.89 -12.80 -4.04
N ALA A 139 -0.74 -13.39 -4.33
CA ALA A 139 -0.23 -13.55 -5.69
C ALA A 139 -0.07 -15.03 -6.02
N ALA A 140 -0.85 -15.53 -6.99
CA ALA A 140 -0.78 -16.92 -7.44
C ALA A 140 0.02 -17.00 -8.75
N VAL A 141 1.05 -17.84 -8.77
CA VAL A 141 1.93 -18.03 -9.94
C VAL A 141 1.60 -19.34 -10.62
N HIS A 142 1.28 -19.29 -11.91
CA HIS A 142 0.84 -20.46 -12.66
C HIS A 142 1.97 -21.49 -12.84
N PRO A 143 1.70 -22.81 -12.82
CA PRO A 143 2.72 -23.84 -13.01
C PRO A 143 3.48 -23.81 -14.35
N THR A 144 2.95 -23.12 -15.37
CA THR A 144 3.45 -23.19 -16.75
C THR A 144 4.20 -21.94 -17.23
N VAL A 145 4.49 -20.99 -16.33
CA VAL A 145 5.17 -19.73 -16.69
C VAL A 145 6.64 -19.72 -16.28
N GLY A 146 7.24 -20.90 -16.05
CA GLY A 146 8.66 -21.02 -15.74
C GLY A 146 9.53 -20.45 -16.87
N GLY A 147 10.51 -19.63 -16.51
CA GLY A 147 11.38 -18.93 -17.45
C GLY A 147 10.82 -17.60 -17.99
N GLU A 148 9.56 -17.27 -17.70
CA GLU A 148 8.97 -16.01 -18.13
C GLU A 148 9.40 -14.84 -17.25
N SER A 149 9.45 -13.65 -17.85
CA SER A 149 9.70 -12.39 -17.16
C SER A 149 8.56 -11.40 -17.39
N GLY A 150 8.35 -10.51 -16.42
CA GLY A 150 7.29 -9.53 -16.48
C GLY A 150 7.54 -8.30 -15.62
N THR A 151 6.52 -7.46 -15.56
CA THR A 151 6.52 -6.25 -14.73
C THR A 151 5.27 -6.24 -13.87
N LEU A 152 5.45 -6.13 -12.55
CA LEU A 152 4.38 -5.79 -11.62
C LEU A 152 4.26 -4.26 -11.55
N ILE A 153 3.08 -3.75 -11.85
CA ILE A 153 2.76 -2.32 -11.82
C ILE A 153 1.86 -2.09 -10.59
N VAL A 154 2.34 -1.27 -9.67
CA VAL A 154 1.62 -0.90 -8.44
C VAL A 154 1.26 0.57 -8.50
N THR A 155 -0.03 0.90 -8.36
CA THR A 155 -0.52 2.28 -8.40
C THR A 155 -1.35 2.60 -7.17
N LEU A 156 -0.92 3.58 -6.36
CA LEU A 156 -1.76 4.16 -5.32
C LEU A 156 -2.69 5.20 -5.95
N CYS A 157 -3.99 5.04 -5.72
CA CYS A 157 -5.05 5.89 -6.29
C CYS A 157 -5.85 6.55 -5.17
N GLU A 158 -6.10 7.85 -5.30
CA GLU A 158 -6.89 8.67 -4.39
C GLU A 158 -8.27 9.00 -4.95
N TYR A 159 -9.29 8.98 -4.10
CA TYR A 159 -10.72 9.12 -4.41
C TYR A 159 -11.36 10.28 -3.62
N LEU A 160 -10.86 11.50 -3.80
CA LEU A 160 -11.47 12.70 -3.21
C LEU A 160 -12.56 13.30 -4.09
N THR A 161 -12.36 13.29 -5.42
CA THR A 161 -13.26 13.93 -6.40
C THR A 161 -14.19 12.94 -7.09
N VAL A 162 -13.85 11.65 -7.05
CA VAL A 162 -14.61 10.56 -7.64
C VAL A 162 -14.84 9.45 -6.62
N SER A 163 -15.92 8.69 -6.77
CA SER A 163 -16.23 7.60 -5.84
C SER A 163 -15.35 6.38 -6.08
N LYS A 164 -14.74 5.86 -5.01
CA LYS A 164 -14.04 4.57 -5.03
C LYS A 164 -15.03 3.44 -5.35
N SER A 165 -14.80 2.77 -6.48
CA SER A 165 -15.56 1.60 -6.96
C SER A 165 -15.03 0.31 -6.34
N SER A 166 -15.93 -0.65 -6.09
CA SER A 166 -15.57 -2.01 -5.67
C SER A 166 -15.02 -2.86 -6.83
N THR A 167 -15.36 -2.54 -8.08
CA THR A 167 -15.08 -3.39 -9.25
C THR A 167 -14.04 -2.82 -10.21
N ALA A 168 -13.63 -1.55 -10.03
CA ALA A 168 -12.58 -0.97 -10.86
C ALA A 168 -11.32 -1.84 -10.81
N THR A 169 -10.67 -2.06 -11.96
CA THR A 169 -9.43 -2.83 -12.10
C THR A 169 -8.21 -1.93 -12.31
N GLU A 170 -8.43 -0.62 -12.47
CA GLU A 170 -7.41 0.40 -12.61
C GLU A 170 -7.80 1.69 -11.88
N CYS A 171 -6.83 2.58 -11.69
CA CYS A 171 -7.06 3.86 -11.03
C CYS A 171 -7.91 4.77 -11.92
N VAL A 172 -9.10 5.13 -11.42
CA VAL A 172 -10.01 6.11 -12.05
C VAL A 172 -10.08 7.43 -11.27
N GLY A 173 -9.43 7.48 -10.11
CA GLY A 173 -9.22 8.70 -9.32
C GLY A 173 -7.89 9.36 -9.68
N GLU A 174 -7.27 10.00 -8.70
CA GLU A 174 -5.96 10.63 -8.88
C GLU A 174 -4.85 9.63 -8.51
N ALA A 175 -3.97 9.31 -9.47
CA ALA A 175 -2.81 8.47 -9.19
C ALA A 175 -1.76 9.26 -8.39
N LYS A 176 -1.46 8.81 -7.16
CA LYS A 176 -0.44 9.42 -6.30
C LYS A 176 0.96 8.89 -6.56
N VAL A 177 1.09 7.62 -6.94
CA VAL A 177 2.36 7.01 -7.38
C VAL A 177 2.08 5.82 -8.28
N THR A 178 2.98 5.55 -9.23
CA THR A 178 2.99 4.29 -10.01
C THR A 178 4.40 3.72 -10.05
N ALA A 179 4.60 2.60 -9.37
CA ALA A 179 5.85 1.86 -9.30
C ALA A 179 5.83 0.64 -10.24
N ARG A 180 6.97 0.34 -10.87
CA ARG A 180 7.11 -0.75 -11.84
C ARG A 180 8.26 -1.66 -11.46
N PHE A 181 7.94 -2.87 -11.01
CA PHE A 181 8.91 -3.85 -10.55
C PHE A 181 9.17 -4.91 -11.62
N ALA A 182 10.43 -5.11 -11.97
CA ALA A 182 10.85 -6.24 -12.78
C ALA A 182 10.77 -7.53 -11.94
N MET A 183 10.21 -8.57 -12.54
CA MET A 183 10.04 -9.87 -11.92
C MET A 183 10.19 -11.02 -12.92
N SER A 184 10.45 -12.22 -12.41
CA SER A 184 10.50 -13.46 -13.19
C SER A 184 9.90 -14.63 -12.44
N ALA A 185 9.53 -15.68 -13.18
CA ALA A 185 9.09 -16.95 -12.63
C ALA A 185 10.07 -18.07 -13.01
N ILE A 186 10.32 -18.98 -12.08
CA ILE A 186 11.18 -20.16 -12.24
C ILE A 186 10.43 -21.42 -11.77
N ASP A 187 10.82 -22.57 -12.27
CA ASP A 187 10.28 -23.87 -11.85
C ASP A 187 10.64 -24.25 -10.39
#